data_AF-A0A316M5K2-F1
#
_entry.id   AF-A0A316M5K2-F1
#
_cell.length_a   1.000
_cell.length_b   1.000
_cell.length_c   1.000
_cell.angle_alpha   90.00
_cell.angle_beta   90.00
_cell.angle_gamma   90.00
#
_symmetry.space_group_name_H-M   'P 1'
#
loop_
_entity.id
_entity.type
_entity.pdbx_description
1 polymer ?
#
loop_
_entity_poly.entity_id
_entity_poly.type
_entity_poly.pdbx_seq_one_letter_code
_entity_poly.pdbx_strand_id
1 'polypeptide(L)'
;MIKINRKDRRKQEREESKKDRKRKKEINAMISNDLKVSNVNKYDNSLMALQSEQAKFIAEISRKQADKIVTNRLEEMQSILDRCITAFLIETFPEYSWSEIAKEEDRLAEIMEEDAEKYVYITGGSESMVTKKIKDLEAKTEERCKELIERGFNQQRIIENLKVEFKELSTAMAAVAYKKVKSSLDETIKDINEYLNQNEKTIQSKDTELNVKYIAKTFKVGEKLARKCYEQWKEEYCKSKLTPAEIEELRKEIKEKNQEKAKRKQEKLKKDSKKEEVKEEKKLSKLKVVKKVMEVEGEFGKYVIDGNVITKGEEKFNSIADIEKYEKAEIEKFAKQMAELREVAGMA
;
A
#
# COMPACT_ATOMS: atom_id res chain seq x y z
N MET A 1 -8.06 82.19 -92.82
CA MET A 1 -7.67 82.08 -91.39
C MET A 1 -7.61 80.60 -91.07
N ILE A 2 -6.54 79.95 -90.60
CA ILE A 2 -5.21 80.33 -90.12
C ILE A 2 -4.22 79.32 -90.75
N LYS A 3 -3.19 79.78 -91.48
CA LYS A 3 -2.12 78.90 -91.98
C LYS A 3 -1.22 78.57 -90.78
N ILE A 4 -1.42 77.41 -90.16
CA ILE A 4 -0.52 76.91 -89.14
C ILE A 4 0.86 76.69 -89.78
N ASN A 5 1.87 77.35 -89.23
CA ASN A 5 3.24 77.36 -89.71
C ASN A 5 3.85 75.96 -89.60
N ARG A 6 4.21 75.31 -90.72
CA ARG A 6 4.75 73.93 -90.79
C ARG A 6 5.96 73.71 -89.87
N LYS A 7 6.70 74.78 -89.55
CA LYS A 7 7.88 74.74 -88.68
C LYS A 7 7.50 74.53 -87.21
N ASP A 8 6.40 75.13 -86.76
CA ASP A 8 5.92 75.03 -85.38
C ASP A 8 5.28 73.66 -85.11
N ARG A 9 4.56 73.10 -86.09
CA ARG A 9 4.02 71.73 -86.01
C ARG A 9 5.13 70.68 -85.87
N ARG A 10 6.19 70.78 -86.66
CA ARG A 10 7.35 69.87 -86.57
C ARG A 10 8.11 70.03 -85.25
N LYS A 11 8.09 71.21 -84.63
CA LYS A 11 8.70 71.44 -83.32
C LYS A 11 7.86 70.79 -82.21
N GLN A 12 6.53 70.93 -82.26
CA GLN A 12 5.60 70.26 -81.36
C GLN A 12 5.70 68.73 -81.47
N GLU A 13 5.68 68.17 -82.69
CA GLU A 13 5.84 66.73 -82.93
C GLU A 13 7.18 66.20 -82.36
N ARG A 14 8.27 66.98 -82.45
CA ARG A 14 9.57 66.63 -81.86
C ARG A 14 9.58 66.71 -80.33
N GLU A 15 8.90 67.68 -79.74
CA GLU A 15 8.78 67.80 -78.29
C GLU A 15 7.88 66.70 -77.70
N GLU A 16 6.78 66.37 -78.35
CA GLU A 16 5.93 65.22 -77.98
C GLU A 16 6.70 63.90 -78.11
N SER A 17 7.42 63.69 -79.21
CA SER A 17 8.26 62.48 -79.37
C SER A 17 9.35 62.37 -78.29
N LYS A 18 9.94 63.51 -77.87
CA LYS A 18 10.89 63.54 -76.74
C LYS A 18 10.22 63.23 -75.41
N LYS A 19 9.03 63.80 -75.14
CA LYS A 19 8.24 63.52 -73.94
C LYS A 19 7.81 62.05 -73.88
N ASP A 20 7.38 61.48 -74.99
CA ASP A 20 7.01 60.06 -75.09
C ASP A 20 8.20 59.13 -74.89
N ARG A 21 9.37 59.47 -75.46
CA ARG A 21 10.60 58.72 -75.20
C ARG A 21 11.01 58.79 -73.73
N LYS A 22 10.84 59.94 -73.08
CA LYS A 22 11.12 60.10 -71.65
C LYS A 22 10.17 59.27 -70.80
N ARG A 23 8.86 59.34 -71.06
CA ARG A 23 7.83 58.52 -70.40
C ARG A 23 8.08 57.03 -70.57
N LYS A 24 8.41 56.56 -71.79
CA LYS A 24 8.73 55.15 -72.03
C LYS A 24 9.97 54.68 -71.25
N LYS A 25 10.99 55.53 -71.12
CA LYS A 25 12.17 55.21 -70.29
C LYS A 25 11.82 55.14 -68.80
N GLU A 26 11.00 56.06 -68.31
CA GLU A 26 10.54 56.08 -66.92
C GLU A 26 9.68 54.84 -66.59
N ILE A 27 8.74 54.49 -67.46
CA ILE A 27 7.91 53.28 -67.32
C ILE A 27 8.78 52.01 -67.32
N ASN A 28 9.73 51.89 -68.23
CA ASN A 28 10.63 50.73 -68.27
C ASN A 28 11.52 50.65 -67.02
N ALA A 29 11.97 51.79 -66.48
CA ALA A 29 12.75 51.82 -65.25
C ALA A 29 11.89 51.41 -64.03
N MET A 30 10.64 51.85 -63.96
CA MET A 30 9.68 51.43 -62.93
C MET A 30 9.42 49.92 -62.98
N ILE A 31 9.09 49.39 -64.16
CA ILE A 31 8.86 47.93 -64.34
C ILE A 31 10.12 47.13 -63.97
N SER A 32 11.31 47.60 -64.36
CA SER A 32 12.56 46.92 -64.01
C SER A 32 12.83 46.94 -62.50
N ASN A 33 12.46 48.02 -61.80
CA ASN A 33 12.61 48.10 -60.35
C ASN A 33 11.58 47.22 -59.64
N ASP A 34 10.32 47.21 -60.08
CA ASP A 34 9.28 46.36 -59.51
C ASP A 34 9.60 44.86 -59.65
N LEU A 35 10.15 44.45 -60.81
CA LEU A 35 10.64 43.09 -61.02
C LEU A 35 11.79 42.72 -60.07
N LYS A 36 12.71 43.67 -59.80
CA LYS A 36 13.80 43.45 -58.85
C LYS A 36 13.28 43.30 -57.42
N VAL A 37 12.38 44.19 -56.99
CA VAL A 37 11.76 44.14 -55.66
C VAL A 37 10.94 42.85 -55.49
N SER A 38 10.17 42.46 -56.51
CA SER A 38 9.39 41.20 -56.48
C SER A 38 10.29 39.97 -56.34
N ASN A 39 11.41 39.93 -57.06
CA ASN A 39 12.35 38.82 -56.97
C ASN A 39 13.08 38.78 -55.63
N VAL A 40 13.52 39.94 -55.10
CA VAL A 40 14.12 40.04 -53.76
C VAL A 40 13.14 39.52 -52.70
N ASN A 41 11.89 39.97 -52.72
CA ASN A 41 10.86 39.49 -51.78
C ASN A 41 10.62 37.98 -51.87
N LYS A 42 10.67 37.38 -53.08
CA LYS A 42 10.55 35.92 -53.26
C LYS A 42 11.72 35.17 -52.65
N TYR A 43 12.94 35.66 -52.86
CA TYR A 43 14.14 35.06 -52.27
C TYR A 43 14.14 35.19 -50.75
N ASP A 44 13.76 36.35 -50.21
CA ASP A 44 13.66 36.59 -48.77
C ASP A 44 12.63 35.66 -48.13
N ASN A 45 11.44 35.51 -48.73
CA ASN A 45 10.42 34.58 -48.23
C ASN A 45 10.90 33.12 -48.24
N SER A 46 11.62 32.71 -49.29
CA SER A 46 12.17 31.35 -49.40
C SER A 46 13.26 31.11 -48.36
N LEU A 47 14.11 32.12 -48.11
CA LEU A 47 15.15 32.07 -47.08
C LEU A 47 14.55 31.98 -45.67
N MET A 48 13.51 32.76 -45.37
CA MET A 48 12.80 32.72 -44.10
C MET A 48 12.11 31.37 -43.86
N ALA A 49 11.50 30.78 -44.90
CA ALA A 49 10.91 29.45 -44.82
C ALA A 49 11.96 28.38 -44.50
N LEU A 50 13.11 28.42 -45.18
CA LEU A 50 14.22 27.50 -44.96
C LEU A 50 14.81 27.64 -43.55
N GLN A 51 14.96 28.87 -43.04
CA GLN A 51 15.36 29.13 -41.65
C GLN A 51 14.35 28.55 -40.64
N SER A 52 13.05 28.66 -40.91
CA SER A 52 12.00 28.07 -40.07
C SER A 52 12.07 26.54 -40.06
N GLU A 53 12.30 25.91 -41.21
CA GLU A 53 12.48 24.45 -41.30
C GLU A 53 13.75 23.97 -40.59
N GLN A 54 14.86 24.70 -40.75
CA GLN A 54 16.10 24.43 -40.01
C GLN A 54 15.89 24.52 -38.50
N ALA A 55 15.16 25.53 -38.02
CA ALA A 55 14.84 25.66 -36.60
C ALA A 55 13.97 24.48 -36.09
N LYS A 56 12.98 24.04 -36.88
CA LYS A 56 12.17 22.85 -36.57
C LYS A 56 13.02 21.59 -36.51
N PHE A 57 13.94 21.41 -37.47
CA PHE A 57 14.84 20.27 -37.53
C PHE A 57 15.81 20.23 -36.34
N ILE A 58 16.42 21.37 -35.97
CA ILE A 58 17.27 21.50 -34.78
C ILE A 58 16.48 21.19 -33.52
N ALA A 59 15.23 21.67 -33.41
CA ALA A 59 14.36 21.35 -32.28
C ALA A 59 14.04 19.85 -32.21
N GLU A 60 13.81 19.18 -33.34
CA GLU A 60 13.56 17.74 -33.38
C GLU A 60 14.82 16.93 -33.01
N ILE A 61 16.00 17.28 -33.54
CA ILE A 61 17.27 16.65 -33.15
C ILE A 61 17.51 16.83 -31.65
N SER A 62 17.32 18.05 -31.15
CA SER A 62 17.50 18.36 -29.73
C SER A 62 16.58 17.51 -28.85
N ARG A 63 15.31 17.32 -29.27
CA ARG A 63 14.36 16.43 -28.57
C ARG A 63 14.84 14.97 -28.61
N LYS A 64 15.18 14.43 -29.78
CA LYS A 64 15.68 13.05 -29.90
C LYS A 64 16.94 12.82 -29.06
N GLN A 65 17.83 13.81 -29.01
CA GLN A 65 19.03 13.74 -28.19
C GLN A 65 18.70 13.81 -26.70
N ALA A 66 17.76 14.66 -26.29
CA ALA A 66 17.27 14.70 -24.92
C ALA A 66 16.62 13.37 -24.51
N ASP A 67 15.74 12.81 -25.36
CA ASP A 67 15.10 11.51 -25.13
C ASP A 67 16.15 10.40 -24.94
N LYS A 68 17.15 10.34 -25.83
CA LYS A 68 18.26 9.38 -25.71
C LYS A 68 19.04 9.54 -24.40
N ILE A 69 19.34 10.78 -24.00
CA ILE A 69 20.04 11.05 -22.73
C ILE A 69 19.19 10.59 -21.55
N VAL A 70 17.88 10.84 -21.58
CA VAL A 70 16.95 10.39 -20.53
C VAL A 70 16.88 8.87 -20.49
N THR A 71 16.72 8.19 -21.63
CA THR A 71 16.69 6.73 -21.72
C THR A 71 17.95 6.10 -21.14
N ASN A 72 19.14 6.57 -21.56
CA ASN A 72 20.40 6.05 -21.03
C ASN A 72 20.50 6.22 -19.51
N ARG A 73 20.09 7.38 -18.98
CA ARG A 73 20.08 7.63 -17.53
C ARG A 73 19.09 6.74 -16.80
N LEU A 74 17.92 6.45 -17.39
CA LEU A 74 16.94 5.54 -16.81
C LEU A 74 17.48 4.11 -16.75
N GLU A 75 18.15 3.64 -17.81
CA GLU A 75 18.82 2.33 -17.83
C GLU A 75 19.93 2.24 -16.76
N GLU A 76 20.75 3.29 -16.62
CA GLU A 76 21.76 3.39 -15.56
C GLU A 76 21.12 3.32 -14.16
N MET A 77 20.05 4.09 -13.93
CA MET A 77 19.32 4.07 -12.65
C MET A 77 18.69 2.71 -12.36
N GLN A 78 18.14 2.04 -13.38
CA GLN A 78 17.57 0.71 -13.24
C GLN A 78 18.63 -0.30 -12.79
N SER A 79 19.82 -0.28 -13.42
CA SER A 79 20.93 -1.16 -13.02
C SER A 79 21.45 -0.88 -11.60
N ILE A 80 21.47 0.39 -11.19
CA ILE A 80 21.86 0.76 -9.82
C ILE A 80 20.82 0.26 -8.82
N LEU A 81 19.53 0.48 -9.09
CA LEU A 81 18.44 0.03 -8.22
C LEU A 81 18.42 -1.47 -8.07
N ASP A 82 18.56 -2.21 -9.17
CA ASP A 82 18.63 -3.68 -9.19
C ASP A 82 19.72 -4.18 -8.23
N ARG A 83 20.97 -3.70 -8.42
CA ARG A 83 22.09 -4.06 -7.54
C ARG A 83 21.84 -3.69 -6.07
N CYS A 84 21.23 -2.54 -5.80
CA CYS A 84 20.93 -2.12 -4.43
C CYS A 84 19.85 -3.00 -3.78
N ILE A 85 18.82 -3.39 -4.54
CA ILE A 85 17.76 -4.29 -4.08
C ILE A 85 18.33 -5.67 -3.81
N THR A 86 19.10 -6.25 -4.73
CA THR A 86 19.75 -7.55 -4.55
C THR A 86 20.63 -7.55 -3.30
N ALA A 87 21.45 -6.51 -3.13
CA ALA A 87 22.31 -6.38 -1.94
C ALA A 87 21.48 -6.28 -0.66
N PHE A 88 20.42 -5.49 -0.65
CA PHE A 88 19.51 -5.37 0.50
C PHE A 88 18.88 -6.72 0.87
N LEU A 89 18.42 -7.51 -0.10
CA LEU A 89 17.83 -8.81 0.14
C LEU A 89 18.86 -9.80 0.71
N ILE A 90 20.08 -9.82 0.18
CA ILE A 90 21.18 -10.68 0.69
C ILE A 90 21.56 -10.30 2.13
N GLU A 91 21.66 -9.00 2.44
CA GLU A 91 22.00 -8.54 3.78
C GLU A 91 20.88 -8.81 4.80
N THR A 92 19.62 -8.71 4.37
CA THR A 92 18.45 -8.90 5.24
C THR A 92 18.15 -10.39 5.48
N PHE A 93 18.38 -11.23 4.47
CA PHE A 93 18.09 -12.67 4.48
C PHE A 93 19.35 -13.47 4.11
N PRO A 94 20.40 -13.47 4.96
CA PRO A 94 21.67 -14.12 4.65
C PRO A 94 21.56 -15.64 4.49
N GLU A 95 20.50 -16.25 5.00
CA GLU A 95 20.19 -17.67 4.87
C GLU A 95 19.54 -18.05 3.53
N TYR A 96 19.04 -17.08 2.77
CA TYR A 96 18.40 -17.35 1.48
C TYR A 96 19.45 -17.74 0.43
N SER A 97 19.12 -18.77 -0.35
CA SER A 97 19.88 -19.12 -1.54
C SER A 97 19.67 -18.09 -2.65
N TRP A 98 20.57 -18.08 -3.64
CA TRP A 98 20.44 -17.21 -4.82
C TRP A 98 19.08 -17.36 -5.54
N SER A 99 18.55 -18.59 -5.59
CA SER A 99 17.24 -18.85 -6.21
C SER A 99 16.07 -18.29 -5.38
N GLU A 100 16.22 -18.16 -4.07
CA GLU A 100 15.18 -17.57 -3.21
C GLU A 100 15.23 -16.04 -3.29
N ILE A 101 16.43 -15.45 -3.34
CA ILE A 101 16.62 -14.02 -3.61
C ILE A 101 15.94 -13.64 -4.94
N ALA A 102 16.22 -14.38 -6.02
CA ALA A 102 15.61 -14.13 -7.33
C ALA A 102 14.07 -14.19 -7.30
N LYS A 103 13.47 -15.09 -6.51
CA LYS A 103 12.00 -15.16 -6.35
C LYS A 103 11.43 -13.93 -5.64
N GLU A 104 12.13 -13.40 -4.64
CA GLU A 104 11.70 -12.16 -3.98
C GLU A 104 11.91 -10.93 -4.88
N GLU A 105 12.94 -10.93 -5.74
CA GLU A 105 13.13 -9.91 -6.78
C GLU A 105 12.00 -9.94 -7.82
N ASP A 106 11.64 -11.12 -8.32
CA ASP A 106 10.50 -11.30 -9.23
C ASP A 106 9.20 -10.77 -8.59
N ARG A 107 8.97 -11.12 -7.32
CA ARG A 107 7.81 -10.65 -6.57
C ARG A 107 7.82 -9.13 -6.36
N LEU A 108 8.98 -8.53 -6.12
CA LEU A 108 9.12 -7.08 -6.03
C LEU A 108 8.80 -6.43 -7.38
N ALA A 109 9.30 -6.98 -8.48
CA ALA A 109 9.02 -6.49 -9.83
C ALA A 109 7.51 -6.52 -10.13
N GLU A 110 6.81 -7.60 -9.79
CA GLU A 110 5.35 -7.69 -9.92
C GLU A 110 4.63 -6.57 -9.13
N ILE A 111 5.06 -6.30 -7.89
CA ILE A 111 4.49 -5.23 -7.06
C ILE A 111 4.77 -3.85 -7.67
N MET A 112 5.98 -3.61 -8.19
CA MET A 112 6.36 -2.36 -8.82
C MET A 112 5.58 -2.11 -10.12
N GLU A 113 5.40 -3.15 -10.95
CA GLU A 113 4.63 -3.06 -12.18
C GLU A 113 3.16 -2.77 -11.90
N GLU A 114 2.54 -3.49 -10.95
CA GLU A 114 1.17 -3.20 -10.51
C GLU A 114 1.05 -1.75 -10.00
N ASP A 115 1.97 -1.28 -9.17
CA ASP A 115 1.94 0.08 -8.63
C ASP A 115 2.05 1.13 -9.73
N ALA A 116 2.97 0.94 -10.68
CA ALA A 116 3.13 1.84 -11.82
C ALA A 116 1.85 1.92 -12.68
N GLU A 117 1.23 0.77 -12.99
CA GLU A 117 -0.03 0.72 -13.74
C GLU A 117 -1.17 1.47 -13.01
N LYS A 118 -1.31 1.23 -11.70
CA LYS A 118 -2.33 1.89 -10.88
C LYS A 118 -2.06 3.39 -10.76
N TYR A 119 -0.79 3.79 -10.64
CA TYR A 119 -0.40 5.18 -10.55
C TYR A 119 -0.74 5.95 -11.83
N VAL A 120 -0.53 5.36 -13.02
CA VAL A 120 -0.95 5.97 -14.30
C VAL A 120 -2.47 6.20 -14.33
N TYR A 121 -3.27 5.25 -13.83
CA TYR A 121 -4.72 5.41 -13.75
C TYR A 121 -5.14 6.56 -12.82
N ILE A 122 -4.44 6.75 -11.70
CA ILE A 122 -4.69 7.83 -10.74
C ILE A 122 -4.27 9.20 -11.30
N THR A 123 -3.16 9.25 -12.05
CA THR A 123 -2.50 10.48 -12.50
C THR A 123 -3.04 11.13 -13.77
N GLY A 124 -4.11 10.58 -14.36
CA GLY A 124 -4.83 11.25 -15.45
C GLY A 124 -5.43 12.60 -15.02
N GLY A 125 -4.95 13.70 -15.61
CA GLY A 125 -5.48 15.06 -15.41
C GLY A 125 -4.41 16.11 -15.07
N SER A 126 -4.83 17.26 -14.54
CA SER A 126 -3.88 18.27 -14.02
C SER A 126 -3.26 17.81 -12.70
N GLU A 127 -2.01 18.20 -12.43
CA GLU A 127 -1.25 17.85 -11.22
C GLU A 127 -2.01 18.13 -9.90
N SER A 128 -2.78 19.23 -9.86
CA SER A 128 -3.63 19.59 -8.74
C SER A 128 -4.77 18.59 -8.48
N MET A 129 -5.38 18.03 -9.54
CA MET A 129 -6.42 17.02 -9.42
C MET A 129 -5.85 15.66 -9.00
N VAL A 130 -4.67 15.31 -9.52
CA VAL A 130 -3.96 14.08 -9.14
C VAL A 130 -3.64 14.07 -7.66
N THR A 131 -3.05 15.16 -7.16
CA THR A 131 -2.71 15.30 -5.73
C THR A 131 -3.95 15.15 -4.84
N LYS A 132 -5.07 15.72 -5.25
CA LYS A 132 -6.33 15.64 -4.50
C LYS A 132 -6.89 14.21 -4.51
N LYS A 133 -6.90 13.54 -5.67
CA LYS A 133 -7.34 12.14 -5.80
C LYS A 133 -6.53 11.20 -4.91
N ILE A 134 -5.20 11.34 -4.91
CA ILE A 134 -4.31 10.52 -4.06
C ILE A 134 -4.68 10.72 -2.59
N LYS A 135 -4.78 11.97 -2.11
CA LYS A 135 -5.14 12.26 -0.72
C LYS A 135 -6.52 11.72 -0.32
N ASP A 136 -7.51 11.88 -1.20
CA ASP A 136 -8.86 11.39 -0.94
C ASP A 136 -8.89 9.85 -0.90
N LEU A 137 -8.10 9.19 -1.75
CA LEU A 137 -7.95 7.73 -1.77
C LEU A 137 -7.22 7.24 -0.52
N GLU A 138 -6.13 7.89 -0.13
CA GLU A 138 -5.39 7.61 1.11
C GLU A 138 -6.29 7.71 2.33
N ALA A 139 -7.05 8.82 2.48
CA ALA A 139 -7.94 9.03 3.63
C ALA A 139 -9.01 7.93 3.74
N LYS A 140 -9.67 7.57 2.62
CA LYS A 140 -10.67 6.50 2.59
C LYS A 140 -10.06 5.14 2.91
N THR A 141 -8.86 4.88 2.39
CA THR A 141 -8.14 3.62 2.62
C THR A 141 -7.74 3.49 4.09
N GLU A 142 -7.26 4.57 4.71
CA GLU A 142 -6.91 4.59 6.14
C GLU A 142 -8.13 4.37 7.04
N GLU A 143 -9.23 5.05 6.78
CA GLU A 143 -10.49 4.88 7.54
C GLU A 143 -10.97 3.43 7.45
N ARG A 144 -11.02 2.89 6.23
CA ARG A 144 -11.43 1.50 6.03
C ARG A 144 -10.47 0.49 6.67
N CYS A 145 -9.17 0.77 6.64
CA CYS A 145 -8.18 -0.07 7.28
C CYS A 145 -8.37 -0.11 8.81
N LYS A 146 -8.70 1.03 9.44
CA LYS A 146 -9.03 1.08 10.89
C LYS A 146 -10.19 0.16 11.22
N GLU A 147 -11.27 0.22 10.44
CA GLU A 147 -12.44 -0.63 10.66
C GLU A 147 -12.10 -2.13 10.56
N LEU A 148 -11.30 -2.52 9.56
CA LEU A 148 -10.93 -3.93 9.36
C LEU A 148 -10.00 -4.44 10.47
N ILE A 149 -9.09 -3.59 10.98
CA ILE A 149 -8.25 -3.89 12.15
C ILE A 149 -9.14 -4.09 13.39
N GLU A 150 -10.10 -3.19 13.64
CA GLU A 150 -11.02 -3.30 14.78
C GLU A 150 -11.92 -4.55 14.70
N ARG A 151 -12.22 -5.04 13.49
CA ARG A 151 -12.92 -6.31 13.26
C ARG A 151 -12.04 -7.54 13.50
N GLY A 152 -10.72 -7.38 13.65
CA GLY A 152 -9.78 -8.46 13.94
C GLY A 152 -9.33 -9.24 12.70
N PHE A 153 -9.41 -8.66 11.51
CA PHE A 153 -8.84 -9.28 10.32
C PHE A 153 -7.31 -9.27 10.38
N ASN A 154 -6.67 -10.30 9.81
CA ASN A 154 -5.21 -10.34 9.67
C ASN A 154 -4.74 -9.43 8.53
N GLN A 155 -3.43 -9.14 8.48
CA GLN A 155 -2.85 -8.22 7.51
C GLN A 155 -3.16 -8.59 6.05
N GLN A 156 -2.95 -9.86 5.66
CA GLN A 156 -3.20 -10.32 4.29
C GLN A 156 -4.64 -10.07 3.87
N ARG A 157 -5.59 -10.45 4.71
CA ARG A 157 -7.01 -10.27 4.44
C ARG A 157 -7.41 -8.80 4.41
N ILE A 158 -6.79 -7.95 5.23
CA ILE A 158 -7.02 -6.50 5.17
C ILE A 158 -6.56 -5.96 3.82
N ILE A 159 -5.33 -6.27 3.40
CA ILE A 159 -4.77 -5.84 2.11
C ILE A 159 -5.67 -6.28 0.95
N GLU A 160 -6.11 -7.54 0.94
CA GLU A 160 -7.03 -8.05 -0.08
C GLU A 160 -8.37 -7.31 -0.11
N ASN A 161 -8.98 -7.07 1.06
CA ASN A 161 -10.25 -6.33 1.13
C ASN A 161 -10.09 -4.90 0.62
N LEU A 162 -8.99 -4.22 0.98
CA LEU A 162 -8.70 -2.87 0.50
C LEU A 162 -8.55 -2.86 -1.03
N LYS A 163 -7.85 -3.82 -1.63
CA LYS A 163 -7.70 -3.91 -3.09
C LYS A 163 -9.02 -4.18 -3.82
N VAL A 164 -9.90 -4.99 -3.22
CA VAL A 164 -11.22 -5.30 -3.80
C VAL A 164 -12.14 -4.07 -3.76
N GLU A 165 -12.13 -3.34 -2.64
CA GLU A 165 -12.97 -2.16 -2.43
C GLU A 165 -12.45 -0.95 -3.21
N PHE A 166 -11.14 -0.74 -3.23
CA PHE A 166 -10.46 0.34 -3.93
C PHE A 166 -9.65 -0.23 -5.10
N LYS A 167 -10.30 -0.44 -6.24
CA LYS A 167 -9.68 -1.04 -7.45
C LYS A 167 -8.48 -0.26 -8.00
N GLU A 168 -8.40 1.01 -7.65
CA GLU A 168 -7.33 1.95 -8.03
C GLU A 168 -6.09 1.78 -7.14
N LEU A 169 -6.20 1.04 -6.04
CA LEU A 169 -5.16 0.84 -5.06
C LEU A 169 -4.25 -0.32 -5.46
N SER A 170 -2.94 -0.11 -5.44
CA SER A 170 -1.95 -1.16 -5.63
C SER A 170 -1.72 -1.98 -4.36
N THR A 171 -1.02 -3.11 -4.47
CA THR A 171 -0.56 -3.87 -3.29
C THR A 171 0.35 -3.03 -2.39
N ALA A 172 1.26 -2.25 -2.98
CA ALA A 172 2.18 -1.40 -2.24
C ALA A 172 1.42 -0.35 -1.42
N MET A 173 0.47 0.35 -2.04
CA MET A 173 -0.37 1.34 -1.38
C MET A 173 -1.19 0.73 -0.23
N ALA A 174 -1.82 -0.44 -0.43
CA ALA A 174 -2.56 -1.14 0.62
C ALA A 174 -1.67 -1.52 1.82
N ALA A 175 -0.50 -2.12 1.54
CA ALA A 175 0.41 -2.59 2.57
C ALA A 175 0.96 -1.43 3.41
N VAL A 176 1.33 -0.33 2.75
CA VAL A 176 1.80 0.89 3.41
C VAL A 176 0.69 1.52 4.25
N ALA A 177 -0.54 1.62 3.72
CA ALA A 177 -1.67 2.15 4.47
C ALA A 177 -1.95 1.33 5.74
N TYR A 178 -1.96 -0.01 5.63
CA TYR A 178 -2.10 -0.89 6.77
C TYR A 178 -1.03 -0.65 7.82
N LYS A 179 0.25 -0.62 7.42
CA LYS A 179 1.36 -0.48 8.37
C LYS A 179 1.32 0.87 9.08
N LYS A 180 1.03 1.96 8.35
CA LYS A 180 0.87 3.31 8.92
C LYS A 180 -0.25 3.35 9.96
N VAL A 181 -1.44 2.86 9.60
CA VAL A 181 -2.60 2.84 10.51
C VAL A 181 -2.31 1.98 11.74
N LYS A 182 -1.72 0.79 11.55
CA LYS A 182 -1.40 -0.12 12.64
C LYS A 182 -0.40 0.50 13.62
N SER A 183 0.68 1.11 13.12
CA SER A 183 1.67 1.79 13.95
C SER A 183 1.05 2.97 14.72
N SER A 184 0.22 3.79 14.08
CA SER A 184 -0.47 4.91 14.74
C SER A 184 -1.42 4.43 15.85
N LEU A 185 -2.13 3.32 15.63
CA LEU A 185 -2.98 2.70 16.65
C LEU A 185 -2.14 2.17 17.82
N ASP A 186 -1.00 1.52 17.55
CA ASP A 186 -0.12 0.99 18.60
C ASP A 186 0.50 2.12 19.46
N GLU A 187 0.83 3.26 18.88
CA GLU A 187 1.22 4.48 19.63
C GLU A 187 0.07 5.00 20.48
N THR A 188 -1.13 5.14 19.89
CA THR A 188 -2.32 5.60 20.62
C THR A 188 -2.64 4.68 21.81
N ILE A 189 -2.45 3.36 21.66
CA ILE A 189 -2.63 2.39 22.74
C ILE A 189 -1.62 2.62 23.87
N LYS A 190 -0.36 2.93 23.54
CA LYS A 190 0.65 3.28 24.56
C LYS A 190 0.24 4.53 25.33
N ASP A 191 -0.21 5.57 24.64
CA ASP A 191 -0.65 6.83 25.26
C ASP A 191 -1.87 6.61 26.17
N ILE A 192 -2.83 5.77 25.73
CA ILE A 192 -3.98 5.37 26.56
C ILE A 192 -3.50 4.68 27.83
N ASN A 193 -2.60 3.70 27.72
CA ASN A 193 -2.11 2.96 28.88
C ASN A 193 -1.34 3.86 29.86
N GLU A 194 -0.54 4.80 29.35
CA GLU A 194 0.14 5.79 30.19
C GLU A 194 -0.87 6.69 30.92
N TYR A 195 -1.88 7.19 30.21
CA TYR A 195 -2.96 7.97 30.82
C TYR A 195 -3.70 7.19 31.91
N LEU A 196 -4.02 5.92 31.66
CA LEU A 196 -4.70 5.05 32.61
C LEU A 196 -3.86 4.86 33.89
N ASN A 197 -2.54 4.66 33.75
CA ASN A 197 -1.61 4.55 34.87
C ASN A 197 -1.51 5.85 35.68
N GLN A 198 -1.41 7.00 35.02
CA GLN A 198 -1.32 8.30 35.69
C GLN A 198 -2.62 8.69 36.43
N ASN A 199 -3.77 8.23 35.95
CA ASN A 199 -5.10 8.58 36.46
C ASN A 199 -5.78 7.42 37.21
N GLU A 200 -5.00 6.43 37.66
CA GLU A 200 -5.45 5.21 38.32
C GLU A 200 -6.55 5.46 39.38
N LYS A 201 -6.29 6.39 40.30
CA LYS A 201 -7.16 6.67 41.46
C LYS A 201 -8.52 7.26 41.08
N THR A 202 -8.56 8.06 40.01
CA THR A 202 -9.77 8.72 39.52
C THR A 202 -10.63 7.75 38.72
N ILE A 203 -10.00 6.89 37.92
CA ILE A 203 -10.63 5.95 36.99
C ILE A 203 -11.32 4.78 37.72
N GLN A 204 -10.80 4.35 38.87
CA GLN A 204 -11.34 3.20 39.62
C GLN A 204 -12.70 3.42 40.28
N SER A 205 -13.11 4.67 40.45
CA SER A 205 -14.28 5.01 41.26
C SER A 205 -15.59 5.12 40.48
N LYS A 206 -15.57 5.06 39.14
CA LYS A 206 -16.73 5.35 38.29
C LYS A 206 -16.88 4.38 37.13
N ASP A 207 -18.15 4.15 36.81
CA ASP A 207 -18.69 3.35 35.70
C ASP A 207 -17.72 3.05 34.54
N THR A 208 -17.52 1.76 34.26
CA THR A 208 -16.69 1.29 33.13
C THR A 208 -17.12 1.95 31.82
N GLU A 209 -18.42 2.17 31.63
CA GLU A 209 -18.95 2.77 30.41
C GLU A 209 -18.56 4.24 30.26
N LEU A 210 -18.52 5.00 31.36
CA LEU A 210 -18.09 6.40 31.35
C LEU A 210 -16.59 6.53 31.06
N ASN A 211 -15.77 5.66 31.64
CA ASN A 211 -14.33 5.66 31.39
C ASN A 211 -14.03 5.30 29.93
N VAL A 212 -14.68 4.28 29.38
CA VAL A 212 -14.54 3.90 27.97
C VAL A 212 -14.93 5.05 27.05
N LYS A 213 -16.06 5.72 27.29
CA LYS A 213 -16.49 6.89 26.50
C LYS A 213 -15.52 8.06 26.61
N TYR A 214 -14.98 8.30 27.80
CA TYR A 214 -14.01 9.36 28.02
C TYR A 214 -12.69 9.09 27.28
N ILE A 215 -12.18 7.86 27.33
CA ILE A 215 -10.97 7.43 26.61
C ILE A 215 -11.20 7.52 25.10
N ALA A 216 -12.32 7.00 24.60
CA ALA A 216 -12.69 7.07 23.19
C ALA A 216 -12.72 8.52 22.68
N LYS A 217 -13.31 9.44 23.47
CA LYS A 217 -13.38 10.86 23.12
C LYS A 217 -12.03 11.57 23.19
N THR A 218 -11.24 11.31 24.24
CA THR A 218 -9.95 11.97 24.47
C THR A 218 -8.92 11.59 23.41
N PHE A 219 -8.84 10.30 23.08
CA PHE A 219 -7.86 9.75 22.13
C PHE A 219 -8.41 9.62 20.71
N LYS A 220 -9.66 10.01 20.46
CA LYS A 220 -10.34 9.92 19.16
C LYS A 220 -10.29 8.51 18.56
N VAL A 221 -10.51 7.49 19.40
CA VAL A 221 -10.55 6.08 19.01
C VAL A 221 -11.96 5.51 19.14
N GLY A 222 -12.24 4.39 18.46
CA GLY A 222 -13.50 3.67 18.62
C GLY A 222 -13.69 3.15 20.05
N GLU A 223 -14.95 3.13 20.53
CA GLU A 223 -15.27 2.64 21.89
C GLU A 223 -14.82 1.18 22.11
N LYS A 224 -14.80 0.37 21.04
CA LYS A 224 -14.33 -1.01 21.10
C LYS A 224 -12.84 -1.09 21.47
N LEU A 225 -12.01 -0.25 20.87
CA LEU A 225 -10.58 -0.19 21.18
C LEU A 225 -10.35 0.39 22.58
N ALA A 226 -11.03 1.49 22.92
CA ALA A 226 -10.97 2.08 24.25
C ALA A 226 -11.34 1.08 25.35
N ARG A 227 -12.42 0.30 25.14
CA ARG A 227 -12.83 -0.77 26.05
C ARG A 227 -11.77 -1.84 26.19
N LYS A 228 -11.20 -2.30 25.08
CA LYS A 228 -10.13 -3.31 25.11
C LYS A 228 -8.93 -2.84 25.92
N CYS A 229 -8.44 -1.61 25.69
CA CYS A 229 -7.33 -1.05 26.47
C CYS A 229 -7.68 -0.92 27.95
N TYR A 230 -8.87 -0.43 28.27
CA TYR A 230 -9.35 -0.29 29.65
C TYR A 230 -9.44 -1.63 30.38
N GLU A 231 -10.02 -2.65 29.74
CA GLU A 231 -10.17 -3.98 30.31
C GLU A 231 -8.82 -4.67 30.49
N GLN A 232 -7.91 -4.58 29.50
CA GLN A 232 -6.56 -5.11 29.60
C GLN A 232 -5.77 -4.45 30.73
N TRP A 233 -5.79 -3.11 30.79
CA TRP A 233 -5.18 -2.36 31.87
C TRP A 233 -5.77 -2.75 33.22
N LYS A 234 -7.10 -2.82 33.33
CA LYS A 234 -7.80 -3.20 34.58
C LYS A 234 -7.46 -4.63 35.00
N GLU A 235 -7.36 -5.57 34.08
CA GLU A 235 -6.94 -6.94 34.37
C GLU A 235 -5.48 -7.01 34.84
N GLU A 236 -4.55 -6.36 34.14
CA GLU A 236 -3.13 -6.30 34.54
C GLU A 236 -2.96 -5.61 35.89
N TYR A 237 -3.74 -4.55 36.12
CA TYR A 237 -3.80 -3.82 37.38
C TYR A 237 -4.40 -4.65 38.53
N CYS A 238 -5.52 -5.34 38.30
CA CYS A 238 -6.11 -6.25 39.29
C CYS A 238 -5.14 -7.40 39.61
N LYS A 239 -4.41 -7.91 38.61
CA LYS A 239 -3.35 -8.92 38.80
C LYS A 239 -2.17 -8.39 39.62
N SER A 240 -1.82 -7.10 39.52
CA SER A 240 -0.68 -6.50 40.24
C SER A 240 -0.99 -6.11 41.70
N LYS A 241 -2.27 -6.00 42.09
CA LYS A 241 -2.70 -5.67 43.46
C LYS A 241 -3.18 -6.85 44.31
N LEU A 242 -3.31 -8.04 43.75
CA LEU A 242 -3.63 -9.24 44.54
C LEU A 242 -2.40 -9.66 45.34
N THR A 243 -2.54 -9.74 46.66
CA THR A 243 -1.54 -10.42 47.48
C THR A 243 -1.45 -11.89 47.05
N PRO A 244 -0.31 -12.58 47.23
CA PRO A 244 -0.19 -13.99 46.90
C PRO A 244 -1.31 -14.86 47.48
N ALA A 245 -1.85 -14.47 48.65
CA ALA A 245 -2.99 -15.11 49.30
C ALA A 245 -4.32 -14.96 48.53
N GLU A 246 -4.61 -13.76 47.99
CA GLU A 246 -5.83 -13.51 47.22
C GLU A 246 -5.77 -14.13 45.81
N ILE A 247 -4.57 -14.25 45.20
CA ILE A 247 -4.35 -15.01 43.97
C ILE A 247 -4.64 -16.51 44.19
N GLU A 248 -4.22 -17.06 45.33
CA GLU A 248 -4.48 -18.45 45.73
C GLU A 248 -5.98 -18.70 45.95
N GLU A 249 -6.68 -17.74 46.53
CA GLU A 249 -8.13 -17.80 46.78
C GLU A 249 -8.95 -17.72 45.48
N LEU A 250 -8.62 -16.79 44.57
CA LEU A 250 -9.22 -16.71 43.23
C LEU A 250 -8.93 -17.96 42.40
N ARG A 251 -7.72 -18.53 42.48
CA ARG A 251 -7.39 -19.80 41.83
C ARG A 251 -8.23 -20.96 42.37
N LYS A 252 -8.50 -21.01 43.68
CA LYS A 252 -9.41 -21.99 44.29
C LYS A 252 -10.85 -21.80 43.84
N GLU A 253 -11.34 -20.56 43.83
CA GLU A 253 -12.71 -20.25 43.43
C GLU A 253 -12.98 -20.54 41.93
N ILE A 254 -11.98 -20.29 41.06
CA ILE A 254 -12.03 -20.63 39.63
C ILE A 254 -11.98 -22.15 39.44
N LYS A 255 -11.18 -22.88 40.22
CA LYS A 255 -11.14 -24.36 40.20
C LYS A 255 -12.49 -24.96 40.61
N GLU A 256 -13.11 -24.43 41.66
CA GLU A 256 -14.42 -24.88 42.15
C GLU A 256 -15.53 -24.58 41.15
N LYS A 257 -15.59 -23.36 40.59
CA LYS A 257 -16.59 -23.00 39.55
C LYS A 257 -16.42 -23.83 38.27
N ASN A 258 -15.19 -24.17 37.88
CA ASN A 258 -14.95 -25.03 36.71
C ASN A 258 -15.30 -26.50 36.98
N GLN A 259 -15.07 -27.01 38.19
CA GLN A 259 -15.53 -28.34 38.60
C GLN A 259 -17.06 -28.42 38.69
N GLU A 260 -17.74 -27.38 39.17
CA GLU A 260 -19.20 -27.33 39.23
C GLU A 260 -19.84 -27.26 37.82
N LYS A 261 -19.25 -26.47 36.91
CA LYS A 261 -19.66 -26.44 35.49
C LYS A 261 -19.43 -27.78 34.78
N ALA A 262 -18.34 -28.50 35.11
CA ALA A 262 -18.07 -29.83 34.57
C ALA A 262 -19.08 -30.88 35.08
N LYS A 263 -19.45 -30.83 36.37
CA LYS A 263 -20.49 -31.70 36.95
C LYS A 263 -21.88 -31.45 36.36
N ARG A 264 -22.29 -30.18 36.19
CA ARG A 264 -23.57 -29.83 35.55
C ARG A 264 -23.64 -30.24 34.07
N LYS A 265 -22.51 -30.24 33.33
CA LYS A 265 -22.46 -30.76 31.95
C LYS A 265 -22.61 -32.28 31.89
N GLN A 266 -22.03 -33.03 32.83
CA GLN A 266 -22.18 -34.49 32.89
C GLN A 266 -23.59 -34.94 33.34
N GLU A 267 -24.28 -34.16 34.19
CA GLU A 267 -25.67 -34.44 34.57
C GLU A 267 -26.67 -34.21 33.43
N LYS A 268 -26.46 -33.19 32.59
CA LYS A 268 -27.29 -32.96 31.39
C LYS A 268 -27.16 -34.10 30.38
N LEU A 269 -25.95 -34.62 30.15
CA LEU A 269 -25.70 -35.76 29.26
C LEU A 269 -26.38 -37.07 29.71
N LYS A 270 -26.61 -37.28 31.02
CA LYS A 270 -27.29 -38.47 31.53
C LYS A 270 -28.83 -38.40 31.43
N LYS A 271 -29.42 -37.21 31.36
CA LYS A 271 -30.89 -37.04 31.27
C LYS A 271 -31.42 -37.14 29.84
N ASP A 272 -30.60 -36.85 28.83
CA ASP A 272 -31.03 -36.86 27.42
C ASP A 272 -30.94 -38.25 26.75
N SER A 273 -30.50 -39.30 27.45
CA SER A 273 -30.39 -40.67 26.91
C SER A 273 -31.61 -41.57 27.17
N LYS A 274 -32.71 -41.03 27.70
CA LYS A 274 -33.95 -41.79 27.97
C LYS A 274 -35.19 -41.00 27.51
N LYS A 275 -35.36 -40.84 26.19
CA LYS A 275 -36.69 -40.81 25.56
C LYS A 275 -36.61 -40.94 24.04
N GLU A 276 -37.37 -41.92 23.57
CA GLU A 276 -37.99 -42.10 22.25
C GLU A 276 -37.25 -42.90 21.16
N GLU A 277 -37.84 -44.08 20.97
CA GLU A 277 -37.67 -45.06 19.90
C GLU A 277 -38.20 -44.53 18.54
N VAL A 278 -37.44 -44.86 17.49
CA VAL A 278 -37.85 -45.41 16.18
C VAL A 278 -39.04 -44.78 15.42
N LYS A 279 -38.75 -44.23 14.24
CA LYS A 279 -39.33 -44.68 12.95
C LYS A 279 -38.51 -44.22 11.74
N GLU A 280 -38.12 -45.20 10.93
CA GLU A 280 -37.48 -45.04 9.62
C GLU A 280 -38.38 -44.30 8.63
N GLU A 281 -37.78 -43.50 7.73
CA GLU A 281 -37.99 -43.69 6.29
C GLU A 281 -36.89 -43.04 5.43
N LYS A 282 -36.63 -43.71 4.30
CA LYS A 282 -35.51 -43.62 3.36
C LYS A 282 -35.37 -42.28 2.61
N LYS A 283 -34.12 -41.87 2.34
CA LYS A 283 -33.51 -41.90 0.99
C LYS A 283 -32.02 -41.54 1.00
N LEU A 284 -31.24 -42.39 0.32
CA LEU A 284 -29.79 -42.34 0.15
C LEU A 284 -29.34 -41.17 -0.74
N SER A 285 -28.22 -40.53 -0.36
CA SER A 285 -27.20 -40.09 -1.33
C SER A 285 -25.81 -40.46 -0.83
N LYS A 286 -25.13 -41.26 -1.64
CA LYS A 286 -23.84 -41.93 -1.41
C LYS A 286 -22.70 -40.92 -1.28
N LEU A 287 -22.24 -40.61 -0.07
CA LEU A 287 -20.89 -40.06 0.16
C LEU A 287 -20.32 -40.65 1.45
N LYS A 288 -19.22 -41.39 1.31
CA LYS A 288 -18.45 -41.94 2.43
C LYS A 288 -17.49 -40.84 2.87
N VAL A 289 -17.64 -40.30 4.09
CA VAL A 289 -16.65 -39.39 4.68
C VAL A 289 -15.39 -40.21 4.95
N VAL A 290 -14.36 -40.01 4.14
CA VAL A 290 -13.05 -40.63 4.33
C VAL A 290 -12.17 -39.61 5.06
N LYS A 291 -12.06 -39.78 6.38
CA LYS A 291 -11.24 -39.06 7.37
C LYS A 291 -11.54 -37.56 7.58
N LYS A 292 -11.71 -37.21 8.85
CA LYS A 292 -12.00 -35.86 9.35
C LYS A 292 -10.74 -35.32 10.01
N VAL A 293 -9.92 -34.59 9.24
CA VAL A 293 -8.77 -33.86 9.79
C VAL A 293 -9.32 -32.64 10.52
N MET A 294 -9.00 -32.50 11.81
CA MET A 294 -9.40 -31.34 12.61
C MET A 294 -8.16 -30.53 12.99
N GLU A 295 -8.17 -29.26 12.63
CA GLU A 295 -7.20 -28.27 13.12
C GLU A 295 -7.72 -27.67 14.43
N VAL A 296 -6.90 -27.69 15.47
CA VAL A 296 -7.22 -27.09 16.78
C VAL A 296 -6.07 -26.20 17.24
N GLU A 297 -6.40 -25.12 17.93
CA GLU A 297 -5.43 -24.15 18.45
C GLU A 297 -5.41 -24.24 19.98
N GLY A 298 -4.23 -24.50 20.55
CA GLY A 298 -4.00 -24.58 21.98
C GLY A 298 -2.99 -23.53 22.46
N GLU A 299 -2.71 -23.54 23.75
CA GLU A 299 -1.86 -22.53 24.44
C GLU A 299 -0.44 -22.39 23.84
N PHE A 300 0.03 -23.42 23.12
CA PHE A 300 1.38 -23.48 22.54
C PHE A 300 1.41 -23.60 21.00
N GLY A 301 0.30 -23.34 20.32
CA GLY A 301 0.24 -23.25 18.85
C GLY A 301 -0.88 -24.08 18.20
N LYS A 302 -0.77 -24.27 16.88
CA LYS A 302 -1.74 -25.00 16.06
C LYS A 302 -1.38 -26.48 15.95
N TYR A 303 -2.38 -27.33 16.02
CA TYR A 303 -2.25 -28.79 15.97
C TYR A 303 -3.18 -29.38 14.93
N VAL A 304 -2.68 -30.39 14.21
CA VAL A 304 -3.47 -31.18 13.27
C VAL A 304 -3.77 -32.54 13.90
N ILE A 305 -5.06 -32.84 14.08
CA ILE A 305 -5.55 -34.12 14.60
C ILE A 305 -6.04 -34.98 13.42
N ASP A 306 -5.31 -36.06 13.13
CA ASP A 306 -5.75 -37.15 12.23
C ASP A 306 -5.91 -38.45 13.05
N GLY A 307 -7.12 -38.74 13.49
CA GLY A 307 -7.41 -39.92 14.32
C GLY A 307 -6.85 -39.80 15.74
N ASN A 308 -5.91 -40.68 16.11
CA ASN A 308 -5.25 -40.72 17.42
C ASN A 308 -3.87 -40.02 17.42
N VAL A 309 -3.48 -39.38 16.31
CA VAL A 309 -2.17 -38.74 16.15
C VAL A 309 -2.35 -37.23 16.10
N ILE A 310 -1.63 -36.52 16.97
CA ILE A 310 -1.57 -35.07 17.04
C ILE A 310 -0.23 -34.63 16.46
N THR A 311 -0.24 -33.72 15.48
CA THR A 311 0.97 -33.28 14.78
C THR A 311 1.22 -31.80 15.04
N LYS A 312 2.46 -31.45 15.41
CA LYS A 312 2.95 -30.06 15.58
C LYS A 312 4.27 -29.92 14.79
N GLY A 313 4.26 -29.17 13.69
CA GLY A 313 5.42 -29.13 12.78
C GLY A 313 5.70 -30.51 12.16
N GLU A 314 6.91 -31.03 12.36
CA GLU A 314 7.33 -32.37 11.90
C GLU A 314 7.11 -33.49 12.94
N GLU A 315 6.74 -33.15 14.18
CA GLU A 315 6.66 -34.09 15.30
C GLU A 315 5.24 -34.64 15.53
N LYS A 316 5.18 -35.93 15.87
CA LYS A 316 3.93 -36.70 16.07
C LYS A 316 3.79 -37.14 17.53
N PHE A 317 2.63 -36.87 18.10
CA PHE A 317 2.29 -37.15 19.50
C PHE A 317 1.03 -38.01 19.61
N ASN A 318 0.97 -38.87 20.62
CA ASN A 318 -0.14 -39.79 20.86
C ASN A 318 -1.18 -39.25 21.86
N SER A 319 -0.85 -38.16 22.58
CA SER A 319 -1.76 -37.51 23.52
C SER A 319 -1.37 -36.06 23.77
N ILE A 320 -2.34 -35.24 24.20
CA ILE A 320 -2.10 -33.83 24.59
C ILE A 320 -1.16 -33.75 25.80
N ALA A 321 -1.20 -34.75 26.70
CA ALA A 321 -0.32 -34.79 27.88
C ALA A 321 1.15 -35.03 27.52
N ASP A 322 1.44 -35.69 26.40
CA ASP A 322 2.80 -35.90 25.90
C ASP A 322 3.38 -34.60 25.31
N ILE A 323 2.52 -33.76 24.72
CA ILE A 323 2.89 -32.42 24.21
C ILE A 323 3.29 -31.51 25.37
N GLU A 324 2.47 -31.42 26.42
CA GLU A 324 2.77 -30.58 27.58
C GLU A 324 4.05 -31.01 28.32
N LYS A 325 4.36 -32.32 28.34
CA LYS A 325 5.62 -32.83 28.90
C LYS A 325 6.82 -32.48 28.03
N TYR A 326 6.69 -32.62 26.72
CA TYR A 326 7.75 -32.30 25.76
C TYR A 326 8.11 -30.81 25.81
N GLU A 327 7.10 -29.94 25.78
CA GLU A 327 7.30 -28.49 25.79
C GLU A 327 7.87 -27.98 27.11
N LYS A 328 7.44 -28.54 28.25
CA LYS A 328 8.08 -28.23 29.54
C LYS A 328 9.55 -28.62 29.56
N ALA A 329 9.91 -29.75 28.97
CA ALA A 329 11.29 -30.21 28.90
C ALA A 329 12.15 -29.35 27.95
N GLU A 330 11.59 -28.90 26.82
CA GLU A 330 12.25 -27.98 25.89
C GLU A 330 12.48 -26.59 26.51
N ILE A 331 11.45 -26.01 27.16
CA ILE A 331 11.56 -24.73 27.85
C ILE A 331 12.61 -24.81 28.97
N GLU A 332 12.67 -25.92 29.71
CA GLU A 332 13.67 -26.11 30.77
C GLU A 332 15.09 -26.26 30.20
N LYS A 333 15.27 -26.94 29.07
CA LYS A 333 16.56 -27.02 28.36
C LYS A 333 17.00 -25.65 27.86
N PHE A 334 16.09 -24.89 27.26
CA PHE A 334 16.36 -23.54 26.75
C PHE A 334 16.70 -22.57 27.89
N ALA A 335 15.98 -22.67 29.02
CA ALA A 335 16.27 -21.87 30.21
C ALA A 335 17.65 -22.19 30.81
N LYS A 336 18.06 -23.46 30.83
CA LYS A 336 19.42 -23.88 31.26
C LYS A 336 20.50 -23.34 30.31
N GLN A 337 20.30 -23.46 29.00
CA GLN A 337 21.24 -22.90 28.00
C GLN A 337 21.37 -21.38 28.11
N MET A 338 20.27 -20.67 28.34
CA MET A 338 20.28 -19.23 28.56
C MET A 338 20.95 -18.82 29.88
N ALA A 339 20.82 -19.63 30.93
CA ALA A 339 21.51 -19.40 32.20
C ALA A 339 23.03 -19.60 32.06
N GLU A 340 23.46 -20.66 31.39
CA GLU A 340 24.88 -20.92 31.08
C GLU A 340 25.48 -19.80 30.20
N LEU A 341 24.75 -19.32 29.19
CA LEU A 341 25.19 -18.21 28.35
C LEU A 341 25.31 -16.88 29.12
N ARG A 342 24.42 -16.62 30.09
CA ARG A 342 24.52 -15.43 30.96
C ARG A 342 25.71 -15.50 31.91
N GLU A 343 26.02 -16.69 32.42
CA GLU A 343 27.18 -16.95 33.29
C GLU A 343 28.50 -16.77 32.52
N VAL A 344 28.58 -17.28 31.28
CA VAL A 344 29.75 -17.14 30.41
C VAL A 344 29.95 -15.70 29.90
N ALA A 345 28.86 -14.94 29.70
CA ALA A 345 28.92 -13.55 29.26
C ALA A 345 29.25 -12.54 30.36
N GLY A 346 29.46 -12.98 31.61
CA GLY A 346 29.83 -12.11 32.73
C GLY A 346 28.75 -11.09 33.12
N MET A 347 27.49 -11.34 32.78
CA MET A 347 26.36 -10.49 33.13
C MET A 347 25.60 -11.10 34.33
N ALA A 348 26.19 -10.99 35.51
CA ALA A 348 25.51 -11.25 36.78
C ALA A 348 24.99 -9.93 37.38
#